data_AF-A0A2K3IVN6-F1
#
_entry.id   AF-A0A2K3IVN6-F1
#
_cell.length_a   1.000
_cell.length_b   1.000
_cell.length_c   1.000
_cell.angle_alpha   90.00
_cell.angle_beta   90.00
_cell.angle_gamma   90.00
#
_symmetry.space_group_name_H-M   'P 1'
#
loop_
_entity.id
_entity.type
_entity.pdbx_description
1 polymer ?
#
loop_
_entity_poly.entity_id
_entity_poly.type
_entity_poly.pdbx_seq_one_letter_code
_entity_poly.pdbx_strand_id
1 'polypeptide(L)'
;MQNRKKTSFRNKKAGSFLIIILLVLSMFIFMPNVYATEPEFINFKLMQSTDQVNWYDVDGTLDTGFTLMLNESVAYYYLNVKYASTNVLLKEGFYGFNVTSYPSDFFDYWESRGVDSSATPGTWQAHMWEIINGDSPIFYIHVDANNTLKLIDGLFRDFFGDDTQLLRVNGDYLQGDYSYSGNIVSFDDDISIIDVSIDFTDQIDYSLRPNIMRIDLEQSISGSVWNDTYGSLYSLYSIPISSGQPFYFIDVQQANVSGVLLDGFYGFYINSYPTGYFAYWNGLGVNSGAAPGTWQAHMWKIINGDAPRFYIKVSTVDITQTLTLIDGLNKDFYGLDYALFSVNGDIPRGLYSYKGSVTGTEGFDSGSFEFNFYFVDSINSIIWVDDNYDSSTPGWGVDHFDSIKDGVDTSVDGGLVYVHAGTYEEVFEINKPVIVKSKWGDFSTTITDDNTKYSELINSSGHTVKISSSHVLLEGFTVERFEYILENAVVGNSGATGMSYVDVRDCSIESFFDTAFFADIEYLSITSNAFVCQYDDIAIDITNASNILLFDNDLTSYNYHAVQLTDCRNGFIKNLDILNKRNRGISLDHCEDIYVTSSSIKLAQREGFYANSS
;
A
#
# COMPACT_ATOMS: atom_id res chain seq x y z
N MET A 1 -19.11 4.57 -73.36
CA MET A 1 -18.60 3.89 -72.14
C MET A 1 -18.09 4.96 -71.18
N GLN A 2 -18.61 4.91 -69.95
CA GLN A 2 -18.16 5.53 -68.70
C GLN A 2 -17.41 6.87 -68.75
N ASN A 3 -18.05 7.93 -68.24
CA ASN A 3 -17.56 8.62 -67.03
C ASN A 3 -18.49 9.74 -66.55
N ARG A 4 -18.74 9.73 -65.22
CA ARG A 4 -18.75 10.89 -64.29
C ARG A 4 -19.49 12.18 -64.69
N LYS A 5 -20.46 12.60 -63.86
CA LYS A 5 -20.28 13.48 -62.67
C LYS A 5 -21.44 14.47 -62.46
N LYS A 6 -21.71 14.70 -61.17
CA LYS A 6 -22.17 15.93 -60.50
C LYS A 6 -23.63 16.35 -60.67
N THR A 7 -24.32 16.48 -59.54
CA THR A 7 -24.59 17.81 -58.93
C THR A 7 -25.07 17.67 -57.49
N SER A 8 -24.46 18.44 -56.59
CA SER A 8 -24.94 18.78 -55.25
C SER A 8 -25.98 19.90 -55.34
N PHE A 9 -26.90 20.02 -54.37
CA PHE A 9 -27.10 21.26 -53.57
C PHE A 9 -28.22 21.11 -52.50
N ARG A 10 -27.79 21.20 -51.22
CA ARG A 10 -28.30 21.94 -50.05
C ARG A 10 -29.73 21.80 -49.45
N ASN A 11 -29.69 21.66 -48.11
CA ASN A 11 -30.48 22.32 -47.04
C ASN A 11 -31.92 21.80 -46.81
N LYS A 12 -32.45 21.55 -45.60
CA LYS A 12 -32.24 22.17 -44.27
C LYS A 12 -32.99 21.36 -43.17
N LYS A 13 -32.48 21.42 -41.93
CA LYS A 13 -33.17 21.36 -40.62
C LYS A 13 -33.80 20.05 -40.08
N ALA A 14 -33.09 19.53 -39.08
CA ALA A 14 -33.51 19.37 -37.67
C ALA A 14 -34.72 18.47 -37.32
N GLY A 15 -34.41 17.38 -36.60
CA GLY A 15 -35.36 16.59 -35.82
C GLY A 15 -34.71 15.34 -35.23
N SER A 16 -34.34 15.40 -33.94
CA SER A 16 -34.06 14.30 -33.01
C SER A 16 -33.00 13.25 -33.38
N PHE A 17 -31.76 13.46 -32.91
CA PHE A 17 -30.83 12.36 -32.65
C PHE A 17 -31.08 11.87 -31.21
N LEU A 18 -31.73 10.72 -31.09
CA LEU A 18 -31.79 9.93 -29.87
C LEU A 18 -30.38 9.35 -29.65
N ILE A 19 -29.66 9.87 -28.65
CA ILE A 19 -28.39 9.29 -28.21
C ILE A 19 -28.74 7.96 -27.54
N ILE A 20 -28.42 6.86 -28.23
CA ILE A 20 -28.42 5.52 -27.66
C ILE A 20 -27.26 5.48 -26.67
N ILE A 21 -27.57 5.62 -25.38
CA ILE A 21 -26.68 5.27 -24.28
C ILE A 21 -26.45 3.76 -24.41
N LEU A 22 -25.26 3.40 -24.85
CA LEU A 22 -24.78 2.03 -24.83
C LEU A 22 -24.48 1.68 -23.36
N LEU A 23 -25.54 1.30 -22.64
CA LEU A 23 -25.41 0.50 -21.43
C LEU A 23 -24.80 -0.82 -21.89
N VAL A 24 -23.52 -1.04 -21.59
CA VAL A 24 -22.93 -2.38 -21.58
C VAL A 24 -23.54 -3.10 -20.37
N LEU A 25 -24.82 -3.43 -20.52
CA LEU A 25 -25.46 -4.53 -19.81
C LEU A 25 -25.02 -5.77 -20.60
N SER A 26 -23.84 -6.30 -20.28
CA SER A 26 -23.39 -7.56 -20.85
C SER A 26 -24.33 -8.67 -20.39
N MET A 27 -25.30 -9.00 -21.23
CA MET A 27 -25.70 -10.37 -21.52
C MET A 27 -25.90 -11.28 -20.28
N PHE A 28 -26.96 -11.02 -19.50
CA PHE A 28 -27.51 -12.02 -18.60
C PHE A 28 -28.10 -13.16 -19.42
N ILE A 29 -27.29 -14.19 -19.70
CA ILE A 29 -27.83 -15.53 -19.83
C ILE A 29 -28.26 -15.91 -18.41
N PHE A 30 -29.56 -16.07 -18.19
CA PHE A 30 -30.10 -16.78 -17.03
C PHE A 30 -29.58 -18.21 -17.08
N MET A 31 -28.35 -18.44 -16.61
CA MET A 31 -28.05 -19.68 -15.94
C MET A 31 -28.81 -19.62 -14.62
N PRO A 32 -29.48 -20.70 -14.17
CA PRO A 32 -29.90 -20.75 -12.78
C PRO A 32 -28.63 -20.54 -11.95
N ASN A 33 -28.56 -19.44 -11.22
CA ASN A 33 -27.53 -19.25 -10.21
C ASN A 33 -27.57 -20.49 -9.33
N VAL A 34 -26.53 -21.32 -9.38
CA VAL A 34 -26.21 -22.19 -8.27
C VAL A 34 -25.73 -21.21 -7.21
N TYR A 35 -26.67 -20.67 -6.43
CA TYR A 35 -26.30 -19.91 -5.24
C TYR A 35 -25.47 -20.87 -4.39
N ALA A 36 -24.26 -20.47 -4.02
CA ALA A 36 -23.56 -21.16 -2.96
C ALA A 36 -24.48 -21.15 -1.74
N THR A 37 -24.88 -22.33 -1.28
CA THR A 37 -25.79 -22.51 -0.14
C THR A 37 -24.99 -22.58 1.16
N GLU A 38 -23.79 -23.17 1.10
CA GLU A 38 -22.91 -23.29 2.24
C GLU A 38 -22.17 -21.97 2.55
N PRO A 39 -22.21 -21.49 3.81
CA PRO A 39 -21.53 -20.27 4.20
C PRO A 39 -20.01 -20.43 4.19
N GLU A 40 -19.32 -19.51 3.54
CA GLU A 40 -17.86 -19.43 3.47
C GLU A 40 -17.40 -18.00 3.74
N PHE A 41 -16.26 -17.83 4.41
CA PHE A 41 -15.66 -16.51 4.59
C PHE A 41 -15.07 -16.01 3.27
N ILE A 42 -15.53 -14.85 2.82
CA ILE A 42 -14.90 -14.09 1.72
C ILE A 42 -13.75 -13.25 2.24
N ASN A 43 -13.90 -12.72 3.45
CA ASN A 43 -12.90 -11.96 4.17
C ASN A 43 -12.87 -12.46 5.61
N PHE A 44 -11.68 -12.68 6.15
CA PHE A 44 -11.47 -12.95 7.56
C PHE A 44 -10.04 -12.58 7.92
N LYS A 45 -9.89 -11.57 8.77
CA LYS A 45 -8.59 -11.18 9.33
C LYS A 45 -8.72 -11.09 10.83
N LEU A 46 -7.76 -11.69 11.56
CA LEU A 46 -7.67 -11.56 12.99
C LEU A 46 -6.95 -10.24 13.34
N MET A 47 -7.44 -9.56 14.37
CA MET A 47 -6.84 -8.35 14.92
C MET A 47 -6.67 -8.50 16.43
N GLN A 48 -5.61 -7.91 16.96
CA GLN A 48 -5.28 -7.91 18.39
C GLN A 48 -5.26 -6.51 18.99
N SER A 49 -5.48 -6.41 20.29
CA SER A 49 -5.34 -5.18 21.07
C SER A 49 -5.02 -5.48 22.52
N THR A 50 -4.30 -4.58 23.19
CA THR A 50 -4.05 -4.66 24.65
C THR A 50 -4.92 -3.68 25.46
N ASP A 51 -5.60 -2.74 24.79
CA ASP A 51 -6.43 -1.69 25.39
C ASP A 51 -7.86 -1.62 24.82
N GLN A 52 -8.18 -2.45 23.83
CA GLN A 52 -9.42 -2.48 23.04
C GLN A 52 -9.71 -1.19 22.24
N VAL A 53 -8.74 -0.28 22.16
CA VAL A 53 -8.83 0.99 21.43
C VAL A 53 -7.93 0.95 20.21
N ASN A 54 -6.67 0.58 20.40
CA ASN A 54 -5.66 0.46 19.35
C ASN A 54 -5.59 -1.00 18.90
N TRP A 55 -5.89 -1.23 17.63
CA TRP A 55 -5.94 -2.57 17.06
C TRP A 55 -4.91 -2.75 15.96
N TYR A 56 -4.27 -3.90 15.97
CA TYR A 56 -3.24 -4.29 15.02
C TYR A 56 -3.60 -5.62 14.37
N ASP A 57 -3.29 -5.76 13.10
CA ASP A 57 -3.55 -6.99 12.36
C ASP A 57 -2.63 -8.11 12.89
N VAL A 58 -3.17 -9.32 13.00
CA VAL A 58 -2.40 -10.53 13.33
C VAL A 58 -1.96 -11.17 12.02
N ASP A 59 -0.70 -11.56 11.91
CA ASP A 59 -0.14 -12.16 10.69
C ASP A 59 -0.92 -13.42 10.30
N GLY A 60 -1.10 -13.62 8.99
CA GLY A 60 -1.69 -14.86 8.45
C GLY A 60 -3.14 -14.74 8.01
N THR A 61 -3.70 -15.88 7.66
CA THR A 61 -5.03 -16.04 7.06
C THR A 61 -5.73 -17.26 7.63
N LEU A 62 -7.02 -17.47 7.34
CA LEU A 62 -7.69 -18.72 7.72
C LEU A 62 -6.99 -19.96 7.13
N ASP A 63 -6.47 -19.86 5.90
CA ASP A 63 -5.87 -20.99 5.19
C ASP A 63 -4.46 -21.33 5.70
N THR A 64 -3.65 -20.32 6.02
CA THR A 64 -2.29 -20.50 6.53
C THR A 64 -2.22 -20.66 8.05
N GLY A 65 -3.30 -20.32 8.75
CA GLY A 65 -3.25 -20.02 10.18
C GLY A 65 -2.74 -18.61 10.46
N PHE A 66 -2.90 -18.19 11.71
CA PHE A 66 -2.46 -16.90 12.24
C PHE A 66 -1.26 -17.05 13.16
N THR A 67 -0.42 -16.02 13.26
CA THR A 67 0.71 -15.98 14.20
C THR A 67 0.59 -14.77 15.12
N LEU A 68 0.52 -15.01 16.43
CA LEU A 68 0.40 -13.97 17.46
C LEU A 68 1.62 -13.96 18.38
N MET A 69 2.35 -12.84 18.39
CA MET A 69 3.46 -12.62 19.32
C MET A 69 2.96 -12.20 20.70
N LEU A 70 3.27 -13.01 21.72
CA LEU A 70 2.94 -12.78 23.11
C LEU A 70 4.12 -12.17 23.88
N ASN A 71 3.79 -11.36 24.88
CA ASN A 71 4.74 -10.82 25.85
C ASN A 71 4.19 -11.05 27.26
N GLU A 72 4.95 -11.76 28.10
CA GLU A 72 4.56 -12.09 29.47
C GLU A 72 4.30 -10.86 30.37
N SER A 73 4.82 -9.69 30.00
CA SER A 73 4.56 -8.42 30.70
C SER A 73 3.19 -7.83 30.35
N VAL A 74 2.55 -8.29 29.28
CA VAL A 74 1.19 -7.90 28.90
C VAL A 74 0.21 -8.83 29.61
N ALA A 75 -0.71 -8.25 30.40
CA ALA A 75 -1.69 -9.06 31.13
C ALA A 75 -2.58 -9.86 30.16
N TYR A 76 -3.16 -9.16 29.17
CA TYR A 76 -4.09 -9.75 28.22
C TYR A 76 -3.98 -9.11 26.84
N TYR A 77 -4.16 -9.95 25.83
CA TYR A 77 -4.47 -9.60 24.46
C TYR A 77 -5.95 -9.88 24.20
N TYR A 78 -6.65 -8.92 23.61
CA TYR A 78 -8.00 -9.06 23.12
C TYR A 78 -7.96 -9.33 21.63
N LEU A 79 -8.63 -10.39 21.20
CA LEU A 79 -8.73 -10.79 19.81
C LEU A 79 -10.12 -10.48 19.28
N ASN A 80 -10.17 -10.03 18.02
CA ASN A 80 -11.41 -9.85 17.28
C ASN A 80 -11.16 -10.09 15.80
N VAL A 81 -12.22 -10.02 15.00
CA VAL A 81 -12.12 -10.04 13.53
C VAL A 81 -12.23 -8.65 12.93
N LYS A 82 -11.48 -8.43 11.86
CA LYS A 82 -11.51 -7.23 11.03
C LYS A 82 -12.14 -7.55 9.69
N TYR A 83 -13.14 -6.76 9.29
CA TYR A 83 -13.80 -6.84 7.98
C TYR A 83 -14.31 -8.23 7.60
N ALA A 84 -14.61 -9.09 8.58
CA ALA A 84 -15.03 -10.44 8.30
C ALA A 84 -16.41 -10.43 7.65
N SER A 85 -16.55 -11.18 6.55
CA SER A 85 -17.79 -11.27 5.78
C SER A 85 -17.87 -12.62 5.07
N THR A 86 -19.08 -13.10 4.89
CA THR A 86 -19.37 -14.38 4.24
C THR A 86 -20.07 -14.20 2.89
N ASN A 87 -19.98 -15.23 2.04
CA ASN A 87 -20.65 -15.29 0.73
C ASN A 87 -22.18 -15.27 0.80
N VAL A 88 -22.74 -15.70 1.93
CA VAL A 88 -24.16 -15.62 2.29
C VAL A 88 -24.28 -15.02 3.68
N LEU A 89 -25.41 -14.36 3.98
CA LEU A 89 -25.65 -13.85 5.31
C LEU A 89 -25.77 -15.01 6.33
N LEU A 90 -25.10 -14.87 7.47
CA LEU A 90 -25.23 -15.79 8.59
C LEU A 90 -26.46 -15.50 9.43
N LYS A 91 -27.05 -16.51 10.05
CA LYS A 91 -28.15 -16.33 11.02
C LYS A 91 -27.62 -15.67 12.30
N GLU A 92 -28.39 -14.77 12.92
CA GLU A 92 -28.01 -14.12 14.18
C GLU A 92 -27.81 -15.16 15.29
N GLY A 93 -26.73 -15.03 16.06
CA GLY A 93 -26.44 -15.96 17.16
C GLY A 93 -24.96 -16.09 17.51
N PHE A 94 -24.67 -17.03 18.42
CA PHE A 94 -23.32 -17.36 18.88
C PHE A 94 -22.92 -18.74 18.35
N TYR A 95 -21.87 -18.77 17.55
CA TYR A 95 -21.32 -19.98 16.95
C TYR A 95 -20.04 -20.39 17.68
N GLY A 96 -20.09 -21.49 18.43
CA GLY A 96 -19.00 -21.93 19.30
C GLY A 96 -17.88 -22.63 18.55
N PHE A 97 -16.64 -22.34 18.95
CA PHE A 97 -15.43 -22.97 18.46
C PHE A 97 -14.72 -23.68 19.61
N ASN A 98 -14.49 -24.99 19.45
CA ASN A 98 -13.87 -25.84 20.48
C ASN A 98 -12.40 -26.07 20.14
N VAL A 99 -11.58 -26.29 21.18
CA VAL A 99 -10.18 -26.67 21.00
C VAL A 99 -10.10 -28.06 20.36
N THR A 100 -9.37 -28.18 19.25
CA THR A 100 -9.17 -29.44 18.51
C THR A 100 -7.70 -29.87 18.47
N SER A 101 -6.77 -28.92 18.59
CA SER A 101 -5.33 -29.16 18.72
C SER A 101 -4.69 -28.14 19.65
N TYR A 102 -3.63 -28.55 20.34
CA TYR A 102 -2.89 -27.76 21.32
C TYR A 102 -1.44 -28.28 21.43
N PRO A 103 -0.49 -27.46 21.92
CA PRO A 103 0.92 -27.85 22.07
C PRO A 103 1.14 -28.87 23.20
N SER A 104 2.35 -29.43 23.26
CA SER A 104 2.76 -30.24 24.41
C SER A 104 2.68 -29.43 25.71
N ASP A 105 2.45 -30.11 26.83
CA ASP A 105 2.34 -29.50 28.17
C ASP A 105 1.08 -28.62 28.38
N PHE A 106 0.13 -28.60 27.43
CA PHE A 106 -1.12 -27.84 27.54
C PHE A 106 -1.92 -28.15 28.82
N PHE A 107 -2.06 -29.43 29.18
CA PHE A 107 -2.76 -29.80 30.42
C PHE A 107 -1.95 -29.48 31.67
N ASP A 108 -0.62 -29.61 31.65
CA ASP A 108 0.26 -29.26 32.78
C ASP A 108 0.21 -27.74 33.04
N TYR A 109 0.16 -26.94 31.97
CA TYR A 109 -0.04 -25.48 32.03
C TYR A 109 -1.34 -25.12 32.75
N TRP A 110 -2.44 -25.80 32.45
CA TRP A 110 -3.74 -25.56 33.06
C TRP A 110 -3.87 -26.13 34.47
N GLU A 111 -3.30 -27.31 34.73
CA GLU A 111 -3.24 -27.92 36.07
C GLU A 111 -2.49 -27.00 37.05
N SER A 112 -1.41 -26.35 36.61
CA SER A 112 -0.68 -25.37 37.44
C SER A 112 -1.53 -24.16 37.86
N ARG A 113 -2.65 -23.92 37.17
CA ARG A 113 -3.64 -22.86 37.44
C ARG A 113 -4.90 -23.41 38.13
N GLY A 114 -4.88 -24.67 38.54
CA GLY A 114 -5.98 -25.36 39.23
C GLY A 114 -7.12 -25.79 38.30
N VAL A 115 -6.87 -25.85 36.98
CA VAL A 115 -7.82 -26.33 35.98
C VAL A 115 -7.47 -27.79 35.69
N ASP A 116 -8.08 -28.69 36.45
CA ASP A 116 -7.89 -30.14 36.35
C ASP A 116 -9.22 -30.88 36.59
N SER A 117 -9.22 -32.21 36.39
CA SER A 117 -10.41 -33.06 36.58
C SER A 117 -11.00 -33.06 38.00
N SER A 118 -10.28 -32.53 38.99
CA SER A 118 -10.69 -32.39 40.39
C SER A 118 -11.18 -30.99 40.76
N ALA A 119 -11.20 -30.06 39.81
CA ALA A 119 -11.70 -28.71 40.00
C ALA A 119 -13.11 -28.71 40.61
N THR A 120 -13.33 -27.83 41.58
CA THR A 120 -14.58 -27.81 42.36
C THR A 120 -15.75 -27.42 41.46
N PRO A 121 -16.85 -28.20 41.39
CA PRO A 121 -18.00 -27.87 40.56
C PRO A 121 -18.57 -26.47 40.86
N GLY A 122 -18.93 -25.73 39.81
CA GLY A 122 -19.44 -24.35 39.91
C GLY A 122 -18.36 -23.27 40.06
N THR A 123 -17.08 -23.63 39.94
CA THR A 123 -15.98 -22.67 39.81
C THR A 123 -15.63 -22.45 38.33
N TRP A 124 -14.97 -21.33 38.02
CA TRP A 124 -14.53 -21.06 36.65
C TRP A 124 -13.51 -22.12 36.20
N GLN A 125 -12.72 -22.69 37.12
CA GLN A 125 -11.78 -23.76 36.82
C GLN A 125 -12.49 -25.03 36.33
N ALA A 126 -13.61 -25.40 36.94
CA ALA A 126 -14.39 -26.57 36.51
C ALA A 126 -15.00 -26.36 35.11
N HIS A 127 -15.43 -25.14 34.78
CA HIS A 127 -15.92 -24.85 33.43
C HIS A 127 -14.77 -24.74 32.41
N MET A 128 -13.64 -24.16 32.81
CA MET A 128 -12.44 -24.12 31.96
C MET A 128 -11.92 -25.53 31.65
N TRP A 129 -12.07 -26.48 32.58
CA TRP A 129 -11.77 -27.89 32.33
C TRP A 129 -12.61 -28.46 31.17
N GLU A 130 -13.90 -28.14 31.09
CA GLU A 130 -14.77 -28.53 29.97
C GLU A 130 -14.28 -27.91 28.64
N ILE A 131 -13.87 -26.63 28.67
CA ILE A 131 -13.35 -25.91 27.50
C ILE A 131 -12.05 -26.55 26.97
N ILE A 132 -11.07 -26.79 27.84
CA ILE A 132 -9.75 -27.29 27.40
C ILE A 132 -9.79 -28.76 26.94
N ASN A 133 -10.83 -29.51 27.31
CA ASN A 133 -11.09 -30.86 26.80
C ASN A 133 -11.90 -30.86 25.49
N GLY A 134 -12.28 -29.68 24.97
CA GLY A 134 -13.07 -29.55 23.75
C GLY A 134 -14.55 -29.87 23.94
N ASP A 135 -15.03 -29.99 25.18
CA ASP A 135 -16.44 -30.24 25.51
C ASP A 135 -17.27 -28.94 25.59
N SER A 136 -16.60 -27.79 25.63
CA SER A 136 -17.23 -26.45 25.57
C SER A 136 -16.41 -25.48 24.72
N PRO A 137 -17.02 -24.44 24.14
CA PRO A 137 -16.32 -23.50 23.28
C PRO A 137 -15.30 -22.64 24.04
N ILE A 138 -14.11 -22.49 23.47
CA ILE A 138 -13.11 -21.52 23.96
C ILE A 138 -13.48 -20.09 23.56
N PHE A 139 -14.15 -19.94 22.40
CA PHE A 139 -14.70 -18.68 21.93
C PHE A 139 -15.92 -18.91 21.05
N TYR A 140 -16.64 -17.83 20.79
CA TYR A 140 -17.77 -17.77 19.89
C TYR A 140 -17.54 -16.73 18.80
N ILE A 141 -17.96 -17.02 17.57
CA ILE A 141 -18.28 -15.98 16.59
C ILE A 141 -19.71 -15.52 16.87
N HIS A 142 -19.86 -14.28 17.33
CA HIS A 142 -21.16 -13.64 17.50
C HIS A 142 -21.54 -12.89 16.22
N VAL A 143 -22.70 -13.24 15.65
CA VAL A 143 -23.32 -12.58 14.49
C VAL A 143 -24.45 -11.71 15.00
N ASP A 144 -24.37 -10.40 14.78
CA ASP A 144 -25.45 -9.46 15.14
C ASP A 144 -26.51 -9.29 14.03
N ALA A 145 -27.55 -8.51 14.31
CA ALA A 145 -28.65 -8.24 13.38
C ALA A 145 -28.23 -7.56 12.06
N ASN A 146 -27.05 -6.92 12.02
CA ASN A 146 -26.47 -6.31 10.81
C ASN A 146 -25.45 -7.23 10.12
N ASN A 147 -25.31 -8.47 10.58
CA ASN A 147 -24.30 -9.44 10.16
C ASN A 147 -22.86 -9.00 10.46
N THR A 148 -22.68 -8.18 11.50
CA THR A 148 -21.36 -7.84 12.03
C THR A 148 -20.87 -8.96 12.93
N LEU A 149 -19.60 -9.31 12.80
CA LEU A 149 -18.97 -10.43 13.47
C LEU A 149 -18.07 -9.95 14.60
N LYS A 150 -18.13 -10.65 15.74
CA LYS A 150 -17.20 -10.45 16.86
C LYS A 150 -16.73 -11.78 17.45
N LEU A 151 -15.49 -11.83 17.92
CA LEU A 151 -15.01 -12.96 18.72
C LEU A 151 -15.33 -12.71 20.19
N ILE A 152 -16.13 -13.57 20.79
CA ILE A 152 -16.56 -13.48 22.19
C ILE A 152 -15.91 -14.60 22.98
N ASP A 153 -15.40 -14.27 24.17
CA ASP A 153 -14.73 -15.23 25.05
C ASP A 153 -15.71 -16.27 25.61
N GLY A 154 -15.40 -17.56 25.43
CA GLY A 154 -16.29 -18.65 25.79
C GLY A 154 -16.50 -18.79 27.30
N LEU A 155 -15.43 -18.64 28.09
CA LEU A 155 -15.50 -18.71 29.55
C LEU A 155 -16.33 -17.55 30.11
N PHE A 156 -16.14 -16.33 29.59
CA PHE A 156 -16.94 -15.18 30.02
C PHE A 156 -18.42 -15.31 29.67
N ARG A 157 -18.71 -15.76 28.46
CA ARG A 157 -20.08 -15.99 28.02
C ARG A 157 -20.78 -17.04 28.89
N ASP A 158 -20.22 -18.24 28.96
CA ASP A 158 -20.95 -19.40 29.49
C ASP A 158 -20.88 -19.52 31.02
N PHE A 159 -19.80 -19.06 31.66
CA PHE A 159 -19.67 -19.09 33.12
C PHE A 159 -20.03 -17.75 33.78
N PHE A 160 -19.54 -16.62 33.24
CA PHE A 160 -19.77 -15.30 33.84
C PHE A 160 -21.05 -14.62 33.32
N GLY A 161 -21.66 -15.12 32.25
CA GLY A 161 -22.86 -14.54 31.63
C GLY A 161 -22.59 -13.20 30.94
N ASP A 162 -21.37 -12.98 30.46
CA ASP A 162 -20.96 -11.76 29.77
C ASP A 162 -20.73 -12.02 28.27
N ASP A 163 -21.74 -11.66 27.47
CA ASP A 163 -21.75 -11.80 26.01
C ASP A 163 -20.99 -10.67 25.29
N THR A 164 -20.39 -9.73 26.04
CA THR A 164 -19.70 -8.55 25.47
C THR A 164 -18.18 -8.64 25.56
N GLN A 165 -17.67 -9.54 26.39
CA GLN A 165 -16.23 -9.75 26.55
C GLN A 165 -15.64 -10.35 25.26
N LEU A 166 -14.77 -9.57 24.60
CA LEU A 166 -14.00 -10.06 23.46
C LEU A 166 -13.06 -11.19 23.89
N LEU A 167 -12.77 -12.11 22.96
CA LEU A 167 -11.86 -13.23 23.18
C LEU A 167 -10.55 -12.74 23.81
N ARG A 168 -10.18 -13.31 24.96
CA ARG A 168 -9.01 -12.91 25.73
C ARG A 168 -7.96 -14.01 25.77
N VAL A 169 -6.72 -13.64 25.46
CA VAL A 169 -5.54 -14.51 25.58
C VAL A 169 -4.57 -13.85 26.56
N ASN A 170 -4.00 -14.60 27.51
CA ASN A 170 -3.02 -14.03 28.43
C ASN A 170 -1.68 -13.79 27.74
N GLY A 171 -0.89 -12.81 28.17
CA GLY A 171 0.47 -12.65 27.65
C GLY A 171 1.43 -13.76 28.06
N ASP A 172 1.10 -14.52 29.10
CA ASP A 172 1.81 -15.73 29.55
C ASP A 172 1.14 -17.02 29.06
N TYR A 173 0.31 -16.96 28.01
CA TYR A 173 -0.33 -18.14 27.44
C TYR A 173 0.72 -19.12 26.90
N LEU A 174 0.45 -20.43 27.01
CA LEU A 174 1.40 -21.45 26.58
C LEU A 174 1.63 -21.34 25.07
N GLN A 175 2.90 -21.15 24.69
CA GLN A 175 3.34 -21.01 23.31
C GLN A 175 3.15 -22.30 22.49
N GLY A 176 3.01 -22.14 21.18
CA GLY A 176 2.87 -23.21 20.19
C GLY A 176 1.56 -23.15 19.41
N ASP A 177 1.35 -24.19 18.59
CA ASP A 177 0.23 -24.27 17.66
C ASP A 177 -1.08 -24.72 18.32
N TYR A 178 -2.14 -23.96 18.08
CA TYR A 178 -3.51 -24.30 18.46
C TYR A 178 -4.41 -24.36 17.23
N SER A 179 -5.40 -25.25 17.27
CA SER A 179 -6.49 -25.28 16.30
C SER A 179 -7.83 -25.31 17.01
N TYR A 180 -8.80 -24.60 16.42
CA TYR A 180 -10.15 -24.48 16.92
C TYR A 180 -11.13 -24.76 15.78
N SER A 181 -12.19 -25.51 16.05
CA SER A 181 -13.19 -25.87 15.03
C SER A 181 -14.59 -25.54 15.51
N GLY A 182 -15.40 -24.99 14.61
CA GLY A 182 -16.77 -24.56 14.90
C GLY A 182 -17.65 -24.60 13.66
N ASN A 183 -18.97 -24.61 13.88
CA ASN A 183 -19.95 -24.58 12.79
C ASN A 183 -20.54 -23.18 12.67
N ILE A 184 -20.64 -22.65 11.45
CA ILE A 184 -21.43 -21.46 11.12
C ILE A 184 -22.66 -21.85 10.31
N VAL A 185 -23.75 -21.07 10.42
CA VAL A 185 -25.03 -21.40 9.79
C VAL A 185 -25.58 -20.21 9.00
N SER A 186 -25.97 -20.47 7.75
CA SER A 186 -26.60 -19.47 6.87
C SER A 186 -28.04 -19.19 7.29
N PHE A 187 -28.67 -18.16 6.72
CA PHE A 187 -30.11 -17.92 6.91
C PHE A 187 -31.01 -19.06 6.41
N ASP A 188 -30.53 -19.85 5.44
CA ASP A 188 -31.26 -20.98 4.86
C ASP A 188 -30.97 -22.31 5.61
N ASP A 189 -30.33 -22.22 6.78
CA ASP A 189 -29.96 -23.33 7.68
C ASP A 189 -28.89 -24.30 7.10
N ASP A 190 -28.15 -23.88 6.08
CA ASP A 190 -26.94 -24.59 5.61
C ASP A 190 -25.78 -24.37 6.57
N ILE A 191 -24.95 -25.41 6.75
CA ILE A 191 -23.91 -25.46 7.78
C ILE A 191 -22.54 -25.66 7.14
N SER A 192 -21.55 -24.87 7.58
CA SER A 192 -20.14 -25.07 7.25
C SER A 192 -19.30 -25.23 8.51
N ILE A 193 -18.31 -26.12 8.45
CA ILE A 193 -17.26 -26.24 9.46
C ILE A 193 -16.16 -25.24 9.11
N ILE A 194 -15.72 -24.47 10.10
CA ILE A 194 -14.61 -23.53 9.97
C ILE A 194 -13.54 -23.93 10.98
N ASP A 195 -12.31 -24.01 10.49
CA ASP A 195 -11.13 -24.21 11.31
C ASP A 195 -10.35 -22.91 11.42
N VAL A 196 -9.88 -22.60 12.63
CA VAL A 196 -9.03 -21.45 12.94
C VAL A 196 -7.79 -21.98 13.62
N SER A 197 -6.62 -21.73 13.03
CA SER A 197 -5.33 -22.08 13.62
C SER A 197 -4.58 -20.82 14.07
N ILE A 198 -3.98 -20.87 15.25
CA ILE A 198 -3.17 -19.77 15.81
C ILE A 198 -1.89 -20.36 16.40
N ASP A 199 -0.74 -19.88 15.95
CA ASP A 199 0.56 -20.08 16.58
C ASP A 199 0.83 -18.93 17.56
N PHE A 200 0.97 -19.25 18.84
CA PHE A 200 1.41 -18.29 19.86
C PHE A 200 2.92 -18.40 20.06
N THR A 201 3.64 -17.32 19.76
CA THR A 201 5.11 -17.26 19.82
C THR A 201 5.58 -16.08 20.67
N ASP A 202 6.81 -16.09 21.16
CA ASP A 202 7.45 -14.90 21.76
C ASP A 202 8.32 -14.11 20.76
N GLN A 203 8.51 -14.61 19.55
CA GLN A 203 9.36 -14.00 18.52
C GLN A 203 8.77 -14.19 17.12
N ILE A 204 8.93 -13.17 16.27
CA ILE A 204 8.58 -13.23 14.84
C ILE A 204 9.87 -13.08 14.02
N ASP A 205 10.09 -13.97 13.05
CA ASP A 205 11.15 -13.80 12.05
C ASP A 205 10.69 -12.84 10.95
N TYR A 206 10.99 -11.56 11.14
CA TYR A 206 10.64 -10.50 10.20
C TYR A 206 11.31 -10.65 8.82
N SER A 207 12.35 -11.49 8.69
CA SER A 207 12.96 -11.76 7.38
C SER A 207 12.03 -12.55 6.44
N LEU A 208 10.98 -13.18 6.98
CA LEU A 208 9.96 -13.90 6.24
C LEU A 208 8.83 -12.99 5.72
N ARG A 209 8.78 -11.73 6.16
CA ARG A 209 7.76 -10.78 5.69
C ARG A 209 8.01 -10.40 4.22
N PRO A 210 6.99 -10.47 3.37
CA PRO A 210 7.10 -9.93 2.02
C PRO A 210 7.19 -8.39 2.07
N ASN A 211 8.11 -7.84 1.29
CA ASN A 211 8.32 -6.40 1.11
C ASN A 211 7.97 -6.03 -0.32
N ILE A 212 7.13 -5.02 -0.48
CA ILE A 212 6.73 -4.51 -1.79
C ILE A 212 7.72 -3.43 -2.20
N MET A 213 8.59 -3.77 -3.16
CA MET A 213 9.64 -2.86 -3.62
C MET A 213 9.15 -1.96 -4.75
N ARG A 214 8.29 -2.48 -5.62
CA ARG A 214 7.75 -1.73 -6.76
C ARG A 214 6.38 -2.27 -7.16
N ILE A 215 5.46 -1.37 -7.48
CA ILE A 215 4.26 -1.67 -8.27
C ILE A 215 4.12 -0.52 -9.27
N ASP A 216 4.09 -0.83 -10.56
CA ASP A 216 3.69 0.12 -11.59
C ASP A 216 2.30 -0.23 -12.07
N LEU A 217 1.51 0.79 -12.38
CA LEU A 217 0.12 0.66 -12.75
C LEU A 217 -0.11 1.08 -14.20
N GLU A 218 -1.16 0.55 -14.78
CA GLU A 218 -1.68 0.92 -16.09
C GLU A 218 -3.16 1.29 -16.02
N GLN A 219 -3.62 2.07 -16.99
CA GLN A 219 -4.99 2.56 -17.09
C GLN A 219 -5.61 2.24 -18.46
N SER A 220 -6.91 1.93 -18.46
CA SER A 220 -7.68 1.70 -19.68
C SER A 220 -9.08 2.33 -19.60
N ILE A 221 -9.63 2.74 -20.74
CA ILE A 221 -11.06 3.09 -20.87
C ILE A 221 -11.91 1.93 -21.41
N SER A 222 -11.28 0.85 -21.90
CA SER A 222 -11.96 -0.30 -22.51
C SER A 222 -11.70 -1.62 -21.77
N GLY A 223 -10.71 -1.66 -20.88
CA GLY A 223 -10.21 -2.89 -20.25
C GLY A 223 -9.39 -3.77 -21.20
N SER A 224 -8.99 -3.27 -22.37
CA SER A 224 -8.31 -4.05 -23.40
C SER A 224 -7.09 -3.38 -24.03
N VAL A 225 -7.04 -2.05 -23.99
CA VAL A 225 -5.88 -1.26 -24.42
C VAL A 225 -5.42 -0.47 -23.21
N TRP A 226 -4.22 -0.76 -22.76
CA TRP A 226 -3.65 -0.22 -21.54
C TRP A 226 -2.57 0.78 -21.86
N ASN A 227 -2.51 1.84 -21.06
CA ASN A 227 -1.44 2.83 -21.09
C ASN A 227 -0.88 2.95 -19.69
N ASP A 228 0.44 3.05 -19.61
CA ASP A 228 1.15 3.22 -18.35
C ASP A 228 0.62 4.46 -17.61
N THR A 229 0.43 4.31 -16.32
CA THR A 229 0.29 5.45 -15.42
C THR A 229 1.67 5.90 -14.97
N TYR A 230 1.74 7.10 -14.43
CA TYR A 230 2.98 7.63 -13.87
C TYR A 230 2.88 7.61 -12.35
N GLY A 231 3.96 7.23 -11.67
CA GLY A 231 4.00 7.23 -10.21
C GLY A 231 4.67 6.02 -9.60
N SER A 232 4.51 5.89 -8.28
CA SER A 232 4.97 4.73 -7.50
C SER A 232 4.22 4.62 -6.17
N LEU A 233 4.41 3.49 -5.47
CA LEU A 233 3.89 3.26 -4.11
C LEU A 233 4.48 4.24 -3.07
N TYR A 234 5.69 4.73 -3.31
CA TYR A 234 6.38 5.68 -2.42
C TYR A 234 6.19 7.12 -2.88
N SER A 235 5.25 7.40 -3.78
CA SER A 235 4.86 8.74 -4.20
C SER A 235 3.34 8.80 -4.36
N LEU A 236 2.86 9.37 -5.48
CA LEU A 236 1.49 9.21 -5.95
C LEU A 236 1.49 8.52 -7.32
N TYR A 237 0.36 7.94 -7.69
CA TYR A 237 0.04 7.65 -9.09
C TYR A 237 -0.81 8.77 -9.65
N SER A 238 -0.35 9.38 -10.74
CA SER A 238 -1.13 10.36 -11.49
C SER A 238 -2.10 9.63 -12.41
N ILE A 239 -3.40 9.82 -12.19
CA ILE A 239 -4.46 9.14 -12.94
C ILE A 239 -5.32 10.19 -13.67
N PRO A 240 -5.02 10.46 -14.96
CA PRO A 240 -5.80 11.38 -15.76
C PRO A 240 -7.22 10.85 -16.01
N ILE A 241 -8.23 11.63 -15.65
CA ILE A 241 -9.64 11.31 -15.90
C ILE A 241 -10.42 12.50 -16.45
N SER A 242 -11.55 12.21 -17.09
CA SER A 242 -12.50 13.18 -17.64
C SER A 242 -13.93 12.76 -17.32
N SER A 243 -14.77 13.73 -16.95
CA SER A 243 -16.19 13.49 -16.65
C SER A 243 -17.01 13.05 -17.87
N GLY A 244 -16.45 13.18 -19.09
CA GLY A 244 -17.05 12.67 -20.31
C GLY A 244 -16.86 11.16 -20.50
N GLN A 245 -15.92 10.54 -19.78
CA GLN A 245 -15.71 9.10 -19.78
C GLN A 245 -16.43 8.49 -18.58
N PRO A 246 -17.24 7.43 -18.77
CA PRO A 246 -18.00 6.87 -17.66
C PRO A 246 -17.10 6.17 -16.65
N PHE A 247 -16.14 5.38 -17.13
CA PHE A 247 -15.25 4.60 -16.29
C PHE A 247 -13.82 4.58 -16.82
N TYR A 248 -12.89 4.43 -15.90
CA TYR A 248 -11.49 4.07 -16.14
C TYR A 248 -11.18 2.82 -15.33
N PHE A 249 -10.51 1.86 -15.96
CA PHE A 249 -9.94 0.69 -15.31
C PHE A 249 -8.50 0.98 -14.94
N ILE A 250 -8.07 0.51 -13.77
CA ILE A 250 -6.70 0.63 -13.27
C ILE A 250 -6.25 -0.76 -12.88
N ASP A 251 -5.07 -1.17 -13.32
CA ASP A 251 -4.52 -2.48 -13.01
C ASP A 251 -2.99 -2.43 -12.82
N VAL A 252 -2.42 -3.52 -12.32
CA VAL A 252 -0.97 -3.66 -12.14
C VAL A 252 -0.33 -4.03 -13.47
N GLN A 253 0.57 -3.17 -13.94
CA GLN A 253 1.41 -3.44 -15.10
C GLN A 253 2.55 -4.39 -14.71
N GLN A 254 3.21 -4.11 -13.59
CA GLN A 254 4.30 -4.93 -13.06
C GLN A 254 4.47 -4.71 -11.56
N ALA A 255 5.00 -5.72 -10.88
CA ALA A 255 5.31 -5.65 -9.45
C ALA A 255 6.66 -6.34 -9.16
N ASN A 256 7.37 -5.82 -8.16
CA ASN A 256 8.57 -6.43 -7.59
C ASN A 256 8.35 -6.57 -6.07
N VAL A 257 8.30 -7.81 -5.62
CA VAL A 257 8.01 -8.20 -4.23
C VAL A 257 9.11 -9.12 -3.72
N SER A 258 9.45 -9.02 -2.44
CA SER A 258 10.39 -9.97 -1.83
C SER A 258 9.65 -11.25 -1.45
N GLY A 259 10.19 -12.40 -1.85
CA GLY A 259 9.57 -13.70 -1.55
C GLY A 259 8.42 -14.04 -2.50
N VAL A 260 7.60 -15.01 -2.10
CA VAL A 260 6.44 -15.48 -2.87
C VAL A 260 5.18 -15.14 -2.08
N LEU A 261 4.23 -14.47 -2.73
CA LEU A 261 2.94 -14.15 -2.14
C LEU A 261 2.01 -15.37 -2.15
N LEU A 262 1.14 -15.49 -1.15
CA LEU A 262 0.08 -16.49 -1.16
C LEU A 262 -1.00 -16.09 -2.17
N ASP A 263 -1.50 -17.04 -2.95
CA ASP A 263 -2.62 -16.79 -3.88
C ASP A 263 -3.88 -16.42 -3.10
N GLY A 264 -4.62 -15.42 -3.58
CA GLY A 264 -5.80 -14.94 -2.87
C GLY A 264 -6.16 -13.49 -3.20
N PHE A 265 -7.09 -12.95 -2.43
CA PHE A 265 -7.57 -11.57 -2.56
C PHE A 265 -7.23 -10.77 -1.31
N TYR A 266 -6.47 -9.69 -1.48
CA TYR A 266 -6.01 -8.84 -0.39
C TYR A 266 -6.67 -7.47 -0.47
N GLY A 267 -7.52 -7.15 0.50
CA GLY A 267 -8.37 -5.96 0.47
C GLY A 267 -7.62 -4.65 0.77
N PHE A 268 -7.91 -3.61 -0.02
CA PHE A 268 -7.43 -2.25 0.18
C PHE A 268 -8.58 -1.31 0.51
N TYR A 269 -8.49 -0.70 1.68
CA TYR A 269 -9.56 0.09 2.29
C TYR A 269 -9.27 1.57 2.13
N ILE A 270 -10.30 2.39 1.95
CA ILE A 270 -10.12 3.84 1.89
C ILE A 270 -9.50 4.34 3.20
N ASN A 271 -8.39 5.06 3.10
CA ASN A 271 -7.67 5.64 4.22
C ASN A 271 -7.80 7.17 4.24
N SER A 272 -7.71 7.80 3.07
CA SER A 272 -7.97 9.24 2.90
C SER A 272 -8.64 9.56 1.56
N TYR A 273 -9.34 10.69 1.50
CA TYR A 273 -10.11 11.13 0.33
C TYR A 273 -10.16 12.66 0.24
N PRO A 274 -10.42 13.23 -0.96
CA PRO A 274 -10.44 14.67 -1.14
C PRO A 274 -11.76 15.31 -0.70
N THR A 275 -11.79 16.65 -0.74
CA THR A 275 -12.99 17.43 -0.44
C THR A 275 -14.14 17.09 -1.40
N GLY A 276 -15.36 16.99 -0.87
CA GLY A 276 -16.57 16.70 -1.66
C GLY A 276 -16.85 15.20 -1.88
N TYR A 277 -15.98 14.30 -1.41
CA TYR A 277 -16.12 12.85 -1.54
C TYR A 277 -17.50 12.31 -1.11
N PHE A 278 -17.92 12.56 0.14
CA PHE A 278 -19.24 12.09 0.61
C PHE A 278 -20.41 12.80 -0.06
N ALA A 279 -20.25 14.07 -0.44
CA ALA A 279 -21.31 14.80 -1.14
C ALA A 279 -21.60 14.19 -2.52
N TYR A 280 -20.53 13.79 -3.23
CA TYR A 280 -20.62 13.06 -4.50
C TYR A 280 -21.37 11.74 -4.32
N TRP A 281 -20.94 10.89 -3.39
CA TRP A 281 -21.57 9.59 -3.15
C TRP A 281 -23.01 9.70 -2.66
N ASN A 282 -23.30 10.66 -1.78
CA ASN A 282 -24.66 10.93 -1.34
C ASN A 282 -25.57 11.36 -2.52
N GLY A 283 -25.03 12.09 -3.50
CA GLY A 283 -25.72 12.43 -4.75
C GLY A 283 -26.11 11.20 -5.59
N LEU A 284 -25.39 10.09 -5.43
CA LEU A 284 -25.68 8.78 -6.04
C LEU A 284 -26.56 7.88 -5.14
N GLY A 285 -27.00 8.38 -3.99
CA GLY A 285 -27.79 7.62 -3.01
C GLY A 285 -26.98 6.67 -2.14
N VAL A 286 -25.65 6.79 -2.13
CA VAL A 286 -24.74 6.03 -1.27
C VAL A 286 -24.55 6.83 0.03
N ASN A 287 -25.31 6.46 1.05
CA ASN A 287 -25.28 7.06 2.39
C ASN A 287 -25.71 6.04 3.45
N SER A 288 -25.62 6.42 4.73
CA SER A 288 -26.00 5.56 5.87
C SER A 288 -27.47 5.13 5.90
N GLY A 289 -28.34 5.78 5.11
CA GLY A 289 -29.75 5.44 4.96
C GLY A 289 -30.06 4.52 3.77
N ALA A 290 -29.04 4.05 3.04
CA ALA A 290 -29.23 3.10 1.94
C ALA A 290 -29.89 1.80 2.46
N ALA A 291 -30.87 1.29 1.71
CA ALA A 291 -31.63 0.11 2.11
C ALA A 291 -30.71 -1.13 2.19
N PRO A 292 -30.79 -1.94 3.28
CA PRO A 292 -30.01 -3.17 3.39
C PRO A 292 -30.20 -4.09 2.18
N GLY A 293 -29.10 -4.74 1.76
CA GLY A 293 -29.08 -5.64 0.60
C GLY A 293 -29.01 -4.97 -0.76
N THR A 294 -28.92 -3.64 -0.85
CA THR A 294 -28.66 -2.94 -2.13
C THR A 294 -27.17 -2.67 -2.35
N TRP A 295 -26.78 -2.47 -3.61
CA TRP A 295 -25.41 -2.09 -3.94
C TRP A 295 -25.02 -0.75 -3.28
N GLN A 296 -25.97 0.17 -3.07
CA GLN A 296 -25.70 1.44 -2.38
C GLN A 296 -25.32 1.22 -0.91
N ALA A 297 -25.99 0.28 -0.22
CA ALA A 297 -25.65 -0.05 1.16
C ALA A 297 -24.28 -0.74 1.24
N HIS A 298 -23.93 -1.58 0.26
CA HIS A 298 -22.59 -2.17 0.20
C HIS A 298 -21.52 -1.12 -0.15
N MET A 299 -21.75 -0.27 -1.15
CA MET A 299 -20.85 0.83 -1.48
C MET A 299 -20.69 1.82 -0.31
N TRP A 300 -21.72 2.01 0.52
CA TRP A 300 -21.58 2.80 1.76
C TRP A 300 -20.53 2.20 2.70
N LYS A 301 -20.47 0.88 2.85
CA LYS A 301 -19.41 0.21 3.62
C LYS A 301 -18.03 0.51 3.01
N ILE A 302 -17.91 0.39 1.70
CA ILE A 302 -16.67 0.67 0.97
C ILE A 302 -16.17 2.10 1.22
N ILE A 303 -17.04 3.10 1.05
CA ILE A 303 -16.61 4.51 1.12
C ILE A 303 -16.38 5.01 2.55
N ASN A 304 -16.81 4.26 3.58
CA ASN A 304 -16.49 4.58 4.99
C ASN A 304 -15.38 3.70 5.57
N GLY A 305 -14.74 2.87 4.74
CA GLY A 305 -13.62 2.04 5.18
C GLY A 305 -14.02 0.72 5.84
N ASP A 306 -15.30 0.35 5.84
CA ASP A 306 -15.79 -0.91 6.40
C ASP A 306 -15.71 -2.09 5.41
N ALA A 307 -15.36 -1.83 4.15
CA ALA A 307 -15.14 -2.84 3.11
C ALA A 307 -14.07 -2.38 2.10
N PRO A 308 -13.38 -3.31 1.42
CA PRO A 308 -12.35 -2.96 0.43
C PRO A 308 -12.90 -2.17 -0.76
N ARG A 309 -12.18 -1.13 -1.17
CA ARG A 309 -12.46 -0.47 -2.45
C ARG A 309 -12.07 -1.34 -3.63
N PHE A 310 -10.95 -2.02 -3.49
CA PHE A 310 -10.43 -3.00 -4.43
C PHE A 310 -9.61 -4.05 -3.68
N TYR A 311 -9.28 -5.13 -4.36
CA TYR A 311 -8.39 -6.16 -3.90
C TYR A 311 -7.16 -6.23 -4.80
N ILE A 312 -5.98 -6.52 -4.25
CA ILE A 312 -4.93 -7.18 -5.04
C ILE A 312 -5.29 -8.66 -5.09
N LYS A 313 -5.58 -9.17 -6.28
CA LYS A 313 -5.64 -10.60 -6.55
C LYS A 313 -4.24 -11.09 -6.89
N VAL A 314 -3.71 -12.00 -6.08
CA VAL A 314 -2.48 -12.74 -6.40
C VAL A 314 -2.89 -14.05 -7.04
N SER A 315 -2.31 -14.35 -8.20
CA SER A 315 -2.54 -15.63 -8.89
C SER A 315 -1.23 -16.16 -9.44
N THR A 316 -0.94 -17.41 -9.10
CA THR A 316 0.29 -18.09 -9.52
C THR A 316 -0.02 -19.12 -10.59
N VAL A 317 0.64 -18.98 -11.74
CA VAL A 317 0.65 -20.01 -12.79
C VAL A 317 2.08 -20.48 -12.99
N ASP A 318 2.30 -21.78 -12.75
CA ASP A 318 3.62 -22.42 -12.63
C ASP A 318 4.51 -21.77 -11.57
N ILE A 319 5.32 -20.76 -11.95
CA ILE A 319 6.23 -20.02 -11.07
C ILE A 319 6.09 -18.50 -11.21
N THR A 320 5.16 -18.04 -12.05
CA THR A 320 4.96 -16.61 -12.31
C THR A 320 3.76 -16.14 -11.51
N GLN A 321 3.99 -15.15 -10.64
CA GLN A 321 2.91 -14.48 -9.92
C GLN A 321 2.41 -13.30 -10.74
N THR A 322 1.10 -13.20 -10.86
CA THR A 322 0.39 -12.05 -11.41
C THR A 322 -0.38 -11.37 -10.31
N LEU A 323 -0.28 -10.04 -10.25
CA LEU A 323 -1.09 -9.20 -9.38
C LEU A 323 -2.10 -8.48 -10.26
N THR A 324 -3.36 -8.46 -9.84
CA THR A 324 -4.44 -7.76 -10.56
C THR A 324 -5.29 -6.99 -9.57
N LEU A 325 -5.66 -5.75 -9.90
CA LEU A 325 -6.60 -4.98 -9.08
C LEU A 325 -8.04 -5.38 -9.43
N ILE A 326 -8.77 -5.90 -8.45
CA ILE A 326 -10.16 -6.36 -8.58
C ILE A 326 -11.10 -5.40 -7.85
N ASP A 327 -12.19 -4.99 -8.50
CA ASP A 327 -13.15 -4.04 -7.94
C ASP A 327 -13.91 -4.66 -6.76
N GLY A 328 -13.86 -3.98 -5.60
CA GLY A 328 -14.42 -4.51 -4.35
C GLY A 328 -15.95 -4.66 -4.38
N LEU A 329 -16.66 -3.70 -4.99
CA LEU A 329 -18.12 -3.78 -5.13
C LEU A 329 -18.50 -4.96 -6.04
N ASN A 330 -17.83 -5.11 -7.17
CA ASN A 330 -18.13 -6.20 -8.11
C ASN A 330 -17.81 -7.58 -7.51
N LYS A 331 -16.69 -7.72 -6.81
CA LYS A 331 -16.34 -8.98 -6.16
C LYS A 331 -17.33 -9.31 -5.04
N ASP A 332 -17.53 -8.41 -4.08
CA ASP A 332 -18.21 -8.76 -2.83
C ASP A 332 -19.73 -8.67 -2.90
N PHE A 333 -20.28 -7.77 -3.74
CA PHE A 333 -21.74 -7.65 -3.90
C PHE A 333 -22.26 -8.44 -5.11
N TYR A 334 -21.53 -8.44 -6.23
CA TYR A 334 -21.97 -9.10 -7.47
C TYR A 334 -21.35 -10.50 -7.68
N GLY A 335 -20.39 -10.91 -6.85
CA GLY A 335 -19.72 -12.22 -6.97
C GLY A 335 -18.80 -12.33 -8.18
N LEU A 336 -18.30 -11.21 -8.71
CA LEU A 336 -17.47 -11.15 -9.92
C LEU A 336 -15.99 -11.00 -9.54
N ASP A 337 -15.31 -12.11 -9.29
CA ASP A 337 -13.91 -12.18 -8.82
C ASP A 337 -12.85 -11.85 -9.90
N TYR A 338 -13.30 -11.51 -11.10
CA TYR A 338 -12.52 -11.15 -12.28
C TYR A 338 -12.78 -9.72 -12.76
N ALA A 339 -13.69 -8.98 -12.11
CA ALA A 339 -14.00 -7.62 -12.50
C ALA A 339 -12.87 -6.67 -12.09
N LEU A 340 -12.20 -6.07 -13.07
CA LEU A 340 -11.09 -5.15 -12.85
C LEU A 340 -11.51 -3.93 -12.05
N PHE A 341 -10.59 -3.41 -11.23
CA PHE A 341 -10.81 -2.18 -10.47
C PHE A 341 -11.16 -1.03 -11.41
N SER A 342 -12.28 -0.37 -11.11
CA SER A 342 -12.80 0.71 -11.95
C SER A 342 -13.18 1.93 -11.13
N VAL A 343 -12.99 3.11 -11.72
CA VAL A 343 -13.35 4.41 -11.13
C VAL A 343 -14.17 5.23 -12.11
N ASN A 344 -15.10 6.02 -11.59
CA ASN A 344 -15.93 6.88 -12.43
C ASN A 344 -15.10 8.07 -12.92
N GLY A 345 -15.29 8.48 -14.19
CA GLY A 345 -14.56 9.63 -14.74
C GLY A 345 -14.96 10.99 -14.13
N ASP A 346 -16.06 11.04 -13.39
CA ASP A 346 -16.57 12.20 -12.66
C ASP A 346 -16.34 12.14 -11.14
N ILE A 347 -15.57 11.16 -10.65
CA ILE A 347 -15.17 11.10 -9.24
C ILE A 347 -14.46 12.41 -8.83
N PRO A 348 -14.65 12.92 -7.59
CA PRO A 348 -14.00 14.15 -7.15
C PRO A 348 -12.48 14.09 -7.32
N ARG A 349 -11.90 15.17 -7.83
CA ARG A 349 -10.45 15.25 -8.08
C ARG A 349 -9.67 15.40 -6.79
N GLY A 350 -8.41 14.99 -6.84
CA GLY A 350 -7.50 15.05 -5.71
C GLY A 350 -6.95 13.68 -5.33
N LEU A 351 -6.28 13.65 -4.19
CA LEU A 351 -5.60 12.49 -3.64
C LEU A 351 -6.57 11.58 -2.87
N TYR A 352 -6.52 10.30 -3.20
CA TYR A 352 -7.15 9.20 -2.47
C TYR A 352 -6.05 8.25 -2.03
N SER A 353 -6.05 7.85 -0.76
CA SER A 353 -5.16 6.79 -0.30
C SER A 353 -5.95 5.55 0.10
N TYR A 354 -5.45 4.39 -0.32
CA TYR A 354 -6.04 3.09 -0.01
C TYR A 354 -5.00 2.20 0.65
N LYS A 355 -5.29 1.70 1.84
CA LYS A 355 -4.34 0.97 2.69
C LYS A 355 -4.70 -0.51 2.78
N GLY A 356 -3.68 -1.36 2.71
CA GLY A 356 -3.80 -2.81 2.84
C GLY A 356 -2.45 -3.48 3.08
N SER A 357 -2.46 -4.80 3.17
CA SER A 357 -1.27 -5.67 3.24
C SER A 357 -1.50 -6.90 2.37
N VAL A 358 -0.44 -7.62 2.04
CA VAL A 358 -0.50 -8.93 1.37
C VAL A 358 0.22 -9.98 2.22
N THR A 359 -0.14 -11.24 2.07
CA THR A 359 0.45 -12.34 2.86
C THR A 359 1.39 -13.17 2.00
N GLY A 360 2.55 -13.54 2.56
CA GLY A 360 3.51 -14.45 1.95
C GLY A 360 3.06 -15.91 2.09
N THR A 361 3.64 -16.82 1.30
CA THR A 361 3.36 -18.27 1.42
C THR A 361 3.75 -18.86 2.77
N GLU A 362 4.61 -18.18 3.52
CA GLU A 362 5.01 -18.53 4.88
C GLU A 362 4.01 -18.04 5.95
N GLY A 363 2.89 -17.42 5.56
CA GLY A 363 1.85 -16.94 6.48
C GLY A 363 2.14 -15.57 7.11
N PHE A 364 3.25 -14.92 6.79
CA PHE A 364 3.56 -13.59 7.29
C PHE A 364 3.02 -12.49 6.38
N ASP A 365 2.41 -11.47 6.97
CA ASP A 365 1.96 -10.30 6.24
C ASP A 365 3.12 -9.38 5.88
N SER A 366 2.98 -8.66 4.77
CA SER A 366 3.75 -7.47 4.51
C SER A 366 3.44 -6.41 5.58
N GLY A 367 4.36 -5.45 5.75
CA GLY A 367 3.96 -4.17 6.35
C GLY A 367 2.79 -3.57 5.56
N SER A 368 1.89 -2.84 6.22
CA SER A 368 0.82 -2.15 5.51
C SER A 368 1.40 -1.08 4.58
N PHE A 369 0.88 -1.00 3.36
CA PHE A 369 1.27 0.00 2.37
C PHE A 369 0.04 0.65 1.73
N GLU A 370 0.26 1.79 1.07
CA GLU A 370 -0.82 2.60 0.52
C GLU A 370 -0.67 2.80 -0.99
N PHE A 371 -1.79 2.71 -1.70
CA PHE A 371 -1.93 3.25 -3.04
C PHE A 371 -2.44 4.68 -2.95
N ASN A 372 -1.61 5.63 -3.37
CA ASN A 372 -1.94 7.05 -3.43
C ASN A 372 -2.39 7.44 -4.85
N PHE A 373 -3.68 7.37 -5.15
CA PHE A 373 -4.22 7.76 -6.45
C PHE A 373 -4.57 9.24 -6.47
N TYR A 374 -3.89 10.00 -7.32
CA TYR A 374 -4.25 11.38 -7.59
C TYR A 374 -5.05 11.46 -8.90
N PHE A 375 -6.36 11.67 -8.79
CA PHE A 375 -7.20 11.85 -9.99
C PHE A 375 -7.11 13.29 -10.50
N VAL A 376 -6.44 13.47 -11.64
CA VAL A 376 -6.15 14.78 -12.26
C VAL A 376 -6.96 15.00 -13.55
N ASP A 377 -7.21 16.26 -13.91
CA ASP A 377 -7.91 16.58 -15.17
C ASP A 377 -7.02 16.25 -16.35
N SER A 378 -7.50 15.34 -17.20
CA SER A 378 -6.85 14.94 -18.44
C SER A 378 -6.41 16.09 -19.35
N ILE A 379 -7.04 17.27 -19.25
CA ILE A 379 -6.69 18.42 -20.09
C ILE A 379 -5.40 19.12 -19.62
N ASN A 380 -5.10 19.07 -18.32
CA ASN A 380 -3.96 19.77 -17.70
C ASN A 380 -3.06 18.84 -16.90
N SER A 381 -3.10 17.53 -17.18
CA SER A 381 -2.39 16.53 -16.39
C SER A 381 -0.90 16.42 -16.73
N ILE A 382 -0.47 16.96 -17.87
CA ILE A 382 0.91 16.83 -18.37
C ILE A 382 1.43 18.21 -18.77
N ILE A 383 2.62 18.53 -18.26
CA ILE A 383 3.47 19.65 -18.67
C ILE A 383 4.68 19.08 -19.42
N TRP A 384 4.98 19.64 -20.59
CA TRP A 384 6.09 19.24 -21.44
C TRP A 384 7.23 20.22 -21.30
N VAL A 385 8.44 19.72 -21.04
CA VAL A 385 9.64 20.54 -20.91
C VAL A 385 10.66 20.09 -21.94
N ASP A 386 11.21 21.02 -22.71
CA ASP A 386 12.28 20.79 -23.70
C ASP A 386 13.09 22.08 -23.82
N ASP A 387 14.42 22.02 -23.63
CA ASP A 387 15.33 23.17 -23.69
C ASP A 387 15.33 23.89 -25.06
N ASN A 388 14.74 23.27 -26.09
CA ASN A 388 14.55 23.86 -27.41
C ASN A 388 13.18 24.52 -27.62
N TYR A 389 12.27 24.47 -26.64
CA TYR A 389 10.99 25.17 -26.75
C TYR A 389 11.15 26.67 -26.62
N ASP A 390 10.29 27.41 -27.30
CA ASP A 390 10.26 28.86 -27.25
C ASP A 390 8.84 29.39 -27.46
N SER A 391 8.70 30.72 -27.54
CA SER A 391 7.42 31.40 -27.78
C SER A 391 6.68 31.01 -29.07
N SER A 392 7.32 30.28 -29.99
CA SER A 392 6.71 29.73 -31.19
C SER A 392 6.17 28.30 -31.02
N THR A 393 6.56 27.59 -29.95
CA THR A 393 6.04 26.27 -29.60
C THR A 393 4.54 26.37 -29.28
N PRO A 394 3.67 25.59 -29.95
CA PRO A 394 2.26 25.52 -29.57
C PRO A 394 2.11 25.09 -28.12
N GLY A 395 1.38 25.87 -27.30
CA GLY A 395 1.24 25.59 -25.87
C GLY A 395 2.27 26.30 -24.97
N TRP A 396 3.16 27.10 -25.56
CA TRP A 396 4.16 27.87 -24.82
C TRP A 396 3.56 28.71 -23.67
N GLY A 397 4.14 28.57 -22.48
CA GLY A 397 3.73 29.27 -21.27
C GLY A 397 2.40 28.80 -20.68
N VAL A 398 1.87 27.67 -21.16
CA VAL A 398 0.65 27.03 -20.66
C VAL A 398 0.95 25.59 -20.27
N ASP A 399 1.35 24.76 -21.23
CA ASP A 399 1.68 23.34 -21.04
C ASP A 399 3.03 22.95 -21.66
N HIS A 400 3.75 23.90 -22.29
CA HIS A 400 5.10 23.73 -22.81
C HIS A 400 6.04 24.80 -22.27
N PHE A 401 7.21 24.39 -21.76
CA PHE A 401 8.24 25.25 -21.15
C PHE A 401 9.65 24.83 -21.56
N ASP A 402 10.61 25.75 -21.50
CA ASP A 402 12.04 25.49 -21.71
C ASP A 402 12.82 25.20 -20.41
N SER A 403 12.20 25.47 -19.25
CA SER A 403 12.77 25.17 -17.92
C SER A 403 11.89 24.19 -17.14
N ILE A 404 12.54 23.31 -16.36
CA ILE A 404 11.88 22.39 -15.45
C ILE A 404 11.24 23.18 -14.33
N LYS A 405 11.89 24.24 -13.84
CA LYS A 405 11.35 25.13 -12.81
C LYS A 405 9.97 25.70 -13.20
N ASP A 406 9.85 26.30 -14.38
CA ASP A 406 8.56 26.88 -14.81
C ASP A 406 7.51 25.78 -15.02
N GLY A 407 7.94 24.60 -15.48
CA GLY A 407 7.08 23.43 -15.60
C GLY A 407 6.52 22.97 -14.25
N VAL A 408 7.36 22.86 -13.22
CA VAL A 408 6.97 22.50 -11.84
C VAL A 408 6.08 23.59 -11.23
N ASP A 409 6.46 24.86 -11.38
CA ASP A 409 5.70 26.00 -10.84
C ASP A 409 4.30 26.08 -11.46
N THR A 410 4.16 25.75 -12.75
CA THR A 410 2.87 25.77 -13.47
C THR A 410 2.04 24.49 -13.29
N SER A 411 2.68 23.34 -13.05
CA SER A 411 1.99 22.06 -12.91
C SER A 411 0.92 22.10 -11.81
N VAL A 412 -0.17 21.39 -12.05
CA VAL A 412 -1.21 21.13 -11.05
C VAL A 412 -0.75 20.05 -10.07
N ASP A 413 -1.31 20.04 -8.86
CA ASP A 413 -1.11 18.95 -7.91
C ASP A 413 -1.46 17.60 -8.55
N GLY A 414 -0.59 16.61 -8.36
CA GLY A 414 -0.69 15.28 -8.97
C GLY A 414 -0.38 15.25 -10.46
N GLY A 415 0.03 16.36 -11.07
CA GLY A 415 0.41 16.43 -12.47
C GLY A 415 1.75 15.75 -12.77
N LEU A 416 2.02 15.59 -14.07
CA LEU A 416 3.28 15.10 -14.62
C LEU A 416 4.03 16.25 -15.28
N VAL A 417 5.28 16.48 -14.88
CA VAL A 417 6.26 17.29 -15.61
C VAL A 417 7.15 16.32 -16.37
N TYR A 418 6.98 16.26 -17.69
CA TYR A 418 7.68 15.31 -18.55
C TYR A 418 8.76 16.01 -19.36
N VAL A 419 10.02 15.73 -19.00
CA VAL A 419 11.19 16.47 -19.44
C VAL A 419 11.88 15.73 -20.58
N HIS A 420 12.08 16.41 -21.70
CA HIS A 420 12.80 15.91 -22.85
C HIS A 420 14.32 15.96 -22.63
N ALA A 421 15.04 15.20 -23.45
CA ALA A 421 16.50 15.14 -23.42
C ALA A 421 17.10 16.54 -23.64
N GLY A 422 18.09 16.89 -22.83
CA GLY A 422 18.68 18.23 -22.81
C GLY A 422 19.52 18.46 -21.57
N THR A 423 20.14 19.63 -21.48
CA THR A 423 20.86 20.10 -20.29
C THR A 423 20.16 21.33 -19.74
N TYR A 424 19.70 21.22 -18.49
CA TYR A 424 18.95 22.25 -17.80
C TYR A 424 19.83 22.84 -16.69
N GLU A 425 20.39 24.02 -16.96
CA GLU A 425 21.20 24.80 -16.02
C GLU A 425 20.29 25.57 -15.06
N GLU A 426 19.79 24.89 -14.03
CA GLU A 426 18.84 25.46 -13.08
C GLU A 426 18.85 24.77 -11.72
N VAL A 427 18.35 25.49 -10.72
CA VAL A 427 18.02 24.96 -9.40
C VAL A 427 16.58 25.28 -9.06
N PHE A 428 15.89 24.34 -8.43
CA PHE A 428 14.47 24.51 -8.12
C PHE A 428 14.03 23.73 -6.89
N GLU A 429 12.85 24.09 -6.41
CA GLU A 429 12.17 23.46 -5.30
C GLU A 429 10.87 22.82 -5.81
N ILE A 430 10.68 21.53 -5.50
CA ILE A 430 9.42 20.83 -5.66
C ILE A 430 8.61 21.02 -4.38
N ASN A 431 7.61 21.88 -4.41
CA ASN A 431 6.81 22.30 -3.24
C ASN A 431 5.33 21.92 -3.33
N LYS A 432 4.99 21.01 -4.24
CA LYS A 432 3.64 20.45 -4.40
C LYS A 432 3.72 18.96 -4.79
N PRO A 433 2.63 18.18 -4.59
CA PRO A 433 2.54 16.82 -5.10
C PRO A 433 2.69 16.80 -6.62
N VAL A 434 3.72 16.16 -7.15
CA VAL A 434 3.99 16.16 -8.60
C VAL A 434 4.96 15.03 -8.97
N ILE A 435 4.86 14.57 -10.21
CA ILE A 435 5.84 13.68 -10.82
C ILE A 435 6.73 14.50 -11.74
N VAL A 436 8.04 14.48 -11.52
CA VAL A 436 9.04 15.05 -12.41
C VAL A 436 9.83 13.90 -13.00
N LYS A 437 9.73 13.72 -14.33
CA LYS A 437 10.26 12.54 -14.99
C LYS A 437 10.96 12.88 -16.29
N SER A 438 12.14 12.31 -16.50
CA SER A 438 12.80 12.31 -17.80
C SER A 438 12.11 11.36 -18.77
N LYS A 439 11.94 11.81 -20.01
CA LYS A 439 11.36 11.02 -21.09
C LYS A 439 12.29 9.93 -21.62
N TRP A 440 13.60 10.13 -21.51
CA TRP A 440 14.61 9.28 -22.16
C TRP A 440 15.63 8.68 -21.18
N GLY A 441 15.32 8.75 -19.88
CA GLY A 441 16.22 8.28 -18.82
C GLY A 441 17.37 9.25 -18.52
N ASP A 442 18.19 8.83 -17.56
CA ASP A 442 19.27 9.59 -16.93
C ASP A 442 20.36 10.02 -17.91
N PHE A 443 20.78 9.13 -18.81
CA PHE A 443 21.83 9.41 -19.79
C PHE A 443 21.50 10.51 -20.81
N SER A 444 20.26 10.97 -20.88
CA SER A 444 19.79 11.92 -21.90
C SER A 444 19.35 13.26 -21.32
N THR A 445 19.12 13.35 -20.02
CA THR A 445 18.50 14.53 -19.39
C THR A 445 19.28 14.91 -18.14
N THR A 446 20.02 16.01 -18.24
CA THR A 446 20.88 16.51 -17.16
C THR A 446 20.26 17.74 -16.50
N ILE A 447 20.16 17.73 -15.18
CA ILE A 447 19.89 18.90 -14.34
C ILE A 447 21.21 19.27 -13.69
N THR A 448 21.65 20.52 -13.84
CA THR A 448 22.92 20.97 -13.28
C THR A 448 22.80 22.36 -12.68
N ASP A 449 23.52 22.58 -11.58
CA ASP A 449 23.65 23.92 -11.00
C ASP A 449 24.80 24.73 -11.62
N ASP A 450 25.45 24.23 -12.68
CA ASP A 450 26.48 24.97 -13.40
C ASP A 450 25.92 26.33 -13.84
N ASN A 451 26.69 27.40 -13.60
CA ASN A 451 26.30 28.80 -13.82
C ASN A 451 25.13 29.35 -12.95
N THR A 452 24.63 28.60 -11.96
CA THR A 452 23.57 29.08 -11.06
C THR A 452 24.08 30.18 -10.13
N LYS A 453 23.25 31.21 -9.89
CA LYS A 453 23.62 32.29 -8.97
C LYS A 453 23.43 31.85 -7.52
N TYR A 454 24.26 32.38 -6.63
CA TYR A 454 24.11 32.21 -5.18
C TYR A 454 22.68 32.48 -4.67
N SER A 455 22.00 33.51 -5.20
CA SER A 455 20.64 33.85 -4.80
C SER A 455 19.59 32.80 -5.16
N GLU A 456 19.84 32.01 -6.22
CA GLU A 456 18.97 30.93 -6.67
C GLU A 456 19.16 29.71 -5.76
N LEU A 457 20.42 29.36 -5.43
CA LEU A 457 20.77 28.29 -4.48
C LEU A 457 20.23 28.53 -3.05
N ILE A 458 20.12 29.77 -2.59
CA ILE A 458 19.49 30.05 -1.29
C ILE A 458 18.04 29.56 -1.25
N ASN A 459 17.29 29.71 -2.35
CA ASN A 459 15.88 29.35 -2.40
C ASN A 459 15.69 27.83 -2.29
N SER A 460 16.62 27.04 -2.84
CA SER A 460 16.66 25.59 -2.70
C SER A 460 17.43 25.12 -1.46
N SER A 461 17.75 26.02 -0.52
CA SER A 461 18.50 25.69 0.72
C SER A 461 19.85 25.01 0.43
N GLY A 462 20.44 25.35 -0.72
CA GLY A 462 21.69 24.80 -1.20
C GLY A 462 21.55 23.57 -2.08
N HIS A 463 20.38 22.96 -2.28
CA HIS A 463 20.23 21.79 -3.16
C HIS A 463 20.17 22.18 -4.65
N THR A 464 20.58 21.29 -5.56
CA THR A 464 20.26 21.43 -6.99
C THR A 464 18.77 21.18 -7.20
N VAL A 465 18.25 20.11 -6.59
CA VAL A 465 16.82 19.79 -6.53
C VAL A 465 16.40 19.67 -5.07
N LYS A 466 15.64 20.66 -4.57
CA LYS A 466 15.04 20.59 -3.23
C LYS A 466 13.65 19.97 -3.32
N ILE A 467 13.36 19.00 -2.48
CA ILE A 467 12.01 18.44 -2.31
C ILE A 467 11.44 18.96 -0.99
N SER A 468 10.28 19.60 -1.03
CA SER A 468 9.64 20.23 0.13
C SER A 468 8.14 19.87 0.26
N SER A 469 7.69 18.88 -0.51
CA SER A 469 6.31 18.39 -0.50
C SER A 469 6.27 16.88 -0.35
N SER A 470 5.14 16.40 0.16
CA SER A 470 4.78 14.99 0.12
C SER A 470 4.30 14.58 -1.28
N HIS A 471 4.32 13.27 -1.56
CA HIS A 471 3.87 12.67 -2.82
C HIS A 471 4.62 13.20 -4.05
N VAL A 472 5.94 13.08 -4.00
CA VAL A 472 6.85 13.53 -5.08
C VAL A 472 7.58 12.33 -5.66
N LEU A 473 7.66 12.30 -6.99
CA LEU A 473 8.52 11.37 -7.73
C LEU A 473 9.52 12.18 -8.55
N LEU A 474 10.81 11.91 -8.37
CA LEU A 474 11.89 12.36 -9.23
C LEU A 474 12.49 11.13 -9.94
N GLU A 475 12.38 11.08 -11.27
CA GLU A 475 12.74 9.86 -12.03
C GLU A 475 13.55 10.14 -13.29
N GLY A 476 14.64 9.39 -13.48
CA GLY A 476 15.30 9.28 -14.79
C GLY A 476 16.26 10.42 -15.12
N PHE A 477 16.87 11.08 -14.14
CA PHE A 477 17.75 12.24 -14.40
C PHE A 477 19.19 11.97 -14.03
N THR A 478 20.12 12.54 -14.79
CA THR A 478 21.43 12.89 -14.23
C THR A 478 21.28 14.21 -13.50
N VAL A 479 21.61 14.27 -12.21
CA VAL A 479 21.58 15.49 -11.39
C VAL A 479 22.99 15.77 -10.91
N GLU A 480 23.56 16.87 -11.40
CA GLU A 480 24.94 17.27 -11.14
C GLU A 480 25.01 18.50 -10.25
N ARG A 481 26.04 18.52 -9.40
CA ARG A 481 26.41 19.68 -8.60
C ARG A 481 27.88 20.03 -8.82
N PHE A 482 28.11 21.25 -9.27
CA PHE A 482 29.44 21.83 -9.48
C PHE A 482 29.70 23.07 -8.61
N GLU A 483 28.67 23.72 -8.07
CA GLU A 483 28.82 24.99 -7.36
C GLU A 483 29.26 24.80 -5.89
N TYR A 484 30.21 25.63 -5.42
CA TYR A 484 30.90 25.46 -4.13
C TYR A 484 30.42 26.41 -3.02
N ILE A 485 29.31 27.12 -3.23
CA ILE A 485 28.99 28.28 -2.38
C ILE A 485 28.23 27.89 -1.11
N LEU A 486 27.45 26.80 -1.14
CA LEU A 486 26.73 26.24 0.01
C LEU A 486 27.01 24.74 0.08
N GLU A 487 27.49 24.26 1.22
CA GLU A 487 27.74 22.83 1.44
C GLU A 487 26.42 22.14 1.81
N ASN A 488 25.76 21.52 0.83
CA ASN A 488 24.57 20.69 1.03
C ASN A 488 24.52 19.62 -0.06
N ALA A 489 23.65 18.62 0.11
CA ALA A 489 23.47 17.54 -0.85
C ALA A 489 22.91 18.03 -2.19
N VAL A 490 23.09 17.26 -3.27
CA VAL A 490 22.54 17.56 -4.60
C VAL A 490 21.02 17.50 -4.60
N VAL A 491 20.48 16.41 -4.08
CA VAL A 491 19.05 16.15 -3.94
C VAL A 491 18.73 16.01 -2.46
N GLY A 492 17.70 16.69 -1.98
CA GLY A 492 17.31 16.56 -0.58
C GLY A 492 16.18 17.47 -0.15
N ASN A 493 15.88 17.46 1.14
CA ASN A 493 14.75 18.19 1.71
C ASN A 493 15.14 19.13 2.87
N SER A 494 16.37 19.66 2.88
CA SER A 494 16.83 20.50 4.00
C SER A 494 15.85 21.63 4.32
N GLY A 495 15.44 21.69 5.59
CA GLY A 495 14.50 22.69 6.10
C GLY A 495 13.02 22.41 5.82
N ALA A 496 12.67 21.31 5.15
CA ALA A 496 11.32 20.80 5.05
C ALA A 496 11.12 19.64 6.05
N THR A 497 9.96 19.58 6.70
CA THR A 497 9.68 18.62 7.79
C THR A 497 8.27 18.05 7.66
N GLY A 498 8.04 16.84 8.16
CA GLY A 498 6.71 16.24 8.19
C GLY A 498 6.21 15.84 6.81
N MET A 499 7.15 15.44 5.95
CA MET A 499 6.87 14.99 4.59
C MET A 499 6.62 13.48 4.57
N SER A 500 5.87 13.02 3.58
CA SER A 500 5.78 11.60 3.29
C SER A 500 5.67 11.28 1.81
N TYR A 501 5.94 10.02 1.45
CA TYR A 501 5.84 9.53 0.07
C TYR A 501 6.72 10.35 -0.89
N VAL A 502 8.04 10.21 -0.73
CA VAL A 502 9.02 10.72 -1.69
C VAL A 502 9.78 9.55 -2.30
N ASP A 503 9.86 9.55 -3.63
CA ASP A 503 10.57 8.55 -4.41
C ASP A 503 11.59 9.22 -5.34
N VAL A 504 12.86 8.81 -5.21
CA VAL A 504 13.95 9.19 -6.10
C VAL A 504 14.49 7.93 -6.75
N ARG A 505 14.30 7.79 -8.05
CA ARG A 505 14.66 6.55 -8.75
C ARG A 505 15.20 6.73 -10.15
N ASP A 506 15.95 5.73 -10.59
CA ASP A 506 16.51 5.68 -11.94
C ASP A 506 17.34 6.93 -12.28
N CYS A 507 18.01 7.54 -11.29
CA CYS A 507 18.84 8.73 -11.45
C CYS A 507 20.35 8.44 -11.32
N SER A 508 21.17 9.24 -12.00
CA SER A 508 22.59 9.41 -11.66
C SER A 508 22.73 10.68 -10.82
N ILE A 509 23.18 10.58 -9.57
CA ILE A 509 23.30 11.72 -8.64
C ILE A 509 24.78 11.96 -8.37
N GLU A 510 25.29 13.09 -8.86
CA GLU A 510 26.71 13.38 -8.93
C GLU A 510 27.04 14.70 -8.22
N SER A 511 28.01 14.65 -7.30
CA SER A 511 28.35 15.77 -6.43
C SER A 511 29.83 15.85 -6.13
N PHE A 512 30.29 17.07 -5.83
CA PHE A 512 31.54 17.30 -5.11
C PHE A 512 31.37 17.40 -3.59
N PHE A 513 30.15 17.22 -3.09
CA PHE A 513 29.77 17.15 -1.68
C PHE A 513 28.97 15.86 -1.45
N ASP A 514 28.15 15.83 -0.40
CA ASP A 514 27.12 14.82 -0.23
C ASP A 514 26.19 14.77 -1.46
N THR A 515 25.69 13.59 -1.80
CA THR A 515 24.79 13.43 -2.97
C THR A 515 23.32 13.51 -2.59
N ALA A 516 22.89 12.76 -1.58
CA ALA A 516 21.50 12.77 -1.12
C ALA A 516 21.40 12.98 0.39
N PHE A 517 20.53 13.90 0.81
CA PHE A 517 20.21 14.16 2.21
C PHE A 517 18.70 14.24 2.44
N PHE A 518 18.17 13.38 3.31
CA PHE A 518 16.76 13.40 3.69
C PHE A 518 16.57 13.39 5.19
N ALA A 519 15.70 14.25 5.71
CA ALA A 519 15.37 14.32 7.13
C ALA A 519 13.86 14.41 7.38
N ASP A 520 13.39 13.95 8.55
CA ASP A 520 12.01 14.15 9.03
C ASP A 520 10.93 13.69 8.02
N ILE A 521 11.11 12.49 7.48
CA ILE A 521 10.30 11.94 6.37
C ILE A 521 9.77 10.53 6.63
N GLU A 522 8.54 10.24 6.23
CA GLU A 522 7.95 8.90 6.25
C GLU A 522 7.70 8.37 4.83
N TYR A 523 7.89 7.08 4.57
CA TYR A 523 7.76 6.50 3.23
C TYR A 523 8.73 7.13 2.22
N LEU A 524 10.03 6.97 2.46
CA LEU A 524 11.10 7.40 1.55
C LEU A 524 11.62 6.22 0.73
N SER A 525 11.66 6.38 -0.59
CA SER A 525 12.28 5.43 -1.50
C SER A 525 13.44 6.05 -2.26
N ILE A 526 14.56 5.33 -2.29
CA ILE A 526 15.73 5.64 -3.12
C ILE A 526 16.10 4.35 -3.82
N THR A 527 15.76 4.24 -5.11
CA THR A 527 15.90 2.96 -5.84
C THR A 527 16.53 3.08 -7.21
N SER A 528 17.36 2.10 -7.59
CA SER A 528 17.94 2.03 -8.94
C SER A 528 18.72 3.30 -9.35
N ASN A 529 19.34 3.98 -8.39
CA ASN A 529 20.16 5.16 -8.64
C ASN A 529 21.66 4.82 -8.65
N ALA A 530 22.45 5.62 -9.36
CA ALA A 530 23.90 5.65 -9.26
C ALA A 530 24.36 6.89 -8.49
N PHE A 531 25.32 6.72 -7.57
CA PHE A 531 25.82 7.81 -6.74
C PHE A 531 27.32 8.04 -6.93
N VAL A 532 27.69 9.26 -7.30
CA VAL A 532 29.08 9.69 -7.48
C VAL A 532 29.36 10.89 -6.56
N CYS A 533 30.18 10.68 -5.54
CA CYS A 533 30.60 11.73 -4.60
C CYS A 533 32.13 11.75 -4.38
N GLN A 534 32.64 12.82 -3.76
CA GLN A 534 34.06 13.03 -3.48
C GLN A 534 34.52 12.38 -2.15
N TYR A 535 35.80 12.58 -1.85
CA TYR A 535 36.58 11.79 -0.89
C TYR A 535 36.05 11.80 0.55
N ASP A 536 35.44 12.90 0.99
CA ASP A 536 35.02 13.12 2.38
C ASP A 536 33.49 13.07 2.58
N ASP A 537 32.74 12.70 1.55
CA ASP A 537 31.28 12.87 1.50
C ASP A 537 30.49 11.57 1.67
N ILE A 538 29.21 11.72 2.00
CA ILE A 538 28.21 10.66 2.19
C ILE A 538 27.35 10.56 0.93
N ALA A 539 27.19 9.33 0.43
CA ALA A 539 26.36 9.14 -0.76
C ALA A 539 24.86 9.28 -0.42
N ILE A 540 24.41 8.61 0.63
CA ILE A 540 23.03 8.70 1.12
C ILE A 540 23.06 8.94 2.63
N ASP A 541 22.60 10.11 3.06
CA ASP A 541 22.40 10.45 4.48
C ASP A 541 20.90 10.63 4.76
N ILE A 542 20.39 9.88 5.74
CA ILE A 542 18.98 9.92 6.14
C ILE A 542 18.88 10.00 7.65
N THR A 543 18.13 10.98 8.15
CA THR A 543 17.96 11.24 9.58
C THR A 543 16.47 11.32 9.98
N ASN A 544 16.09 10.74 11.11
CA ASN A 544 14.73 10.79 11.65
C ASN A 544 13.65 10.42 10.63
N ALA A 545 13.80 9.26 9.99
CA ALA A 545 12.91 8.80 8.93
C ALA A 545 12.29 7.43 9.22
N SER A 546 11.15 7.14 8.61
CA SER A 546 10.50 5.83 8.75
C SER A 546 9.94 5.27 7.46
N ASN A 547 9.81 3.94 7.37
CA ASN A 547 9.35 3.22 6.16
C ASN A 547 10.27 3.52 4.97
N ILE A 548 11.55 3.19 5.12
CA ILE A 548 12.61 3.51 4.16
C ILE A 548 12.84 2.32 3.23
N LEU A 549 12.89 2.55 1.92
CA LEU A 549 13.31 1.57 0.93
C LEU A 549 14.59 2.04 0.24
N LEU A 550 15.69 1.31 0.45
CA LEU A 550 16.93 1.46 -0.33
C LEU A 550 17.13 0.19 -1.15
N PHE A 551 16.90 0.28 -2.47
CA PHE A 551 16.91 -0.90 -3.32
C PHE A 551 17.71 -0.66 -4.61
N ASP A 552 18.62 -1.59 -4.94
CA ASP A 552 19.26 -1.62 -6.25
C ASP A 552 20.09 -0.37 -6.61
N ASN A 553 20.68 0.30 -5.61
CA ASN A 553 21.53 1.47 -5.88
C ASN A 553 23.00 1.09 -6.09
N ASP A 554 23.63 1.70 -7.10
CA ASP A 554 25.08 1.67 -7.33
C ASP A 554 25.76 2.72 -6.45
N LEU A 555 26.51 2.24 -5.48
CA LEU A 555 27.30 3.01 -4.52
C LEU A 555 28.77 2.61 -4.65
N THR A 556 29.31 2.54 -5.88
CA THR A 556 30.68 2.05 -6.13
C THR A 556 31.76 3.13 -6.14
N SER A 557 31.37 4.42 -6.15
CA SER A 557 32.27 5.58 -6.09
C SER A 557 33.15 5.60 -4.83
N TYR A 558 34.31 6.25 -4.88
CA TYR A 558 35.23 6.35 -3.74
C TYR A 558 34.88 7.55 -2.87
N ASN A 559 34.27 7.31 -1.71
CA ASN A 559 33.81 8.36 -0.79
C ASN A 559 33.84 7.90 0.69
N TYR A 560 33.38 8.74 1.63
CA TYR A 560 33.48 8.48 3.07
C TYR A 560 32.52 7.38 3.55
N HIS A 561 31.21 7.56 3.31
CA HIS A 561 30.13 6.63 3.69
C HIS A 561 29.19 6.32 2.53
N ALA A 562 28.81 5.05 2.32
CA ALA A 562 27.79 4.74 1.32
C ALA A 562 26.40 5.16 1.82
N VAL A 563 25.97 4.60 2.95
CA VAL A 563 24.68 4.88 3.55
C VAL A 563 24.88 5.19 5.02
N GLN A 564 24.30 6.29 5.48
CA GLN A 564 24.19 6.65 6.88
C GLN A 564 22.72 6.84 7.23
N LEU A 565 22.24 6.07 8.21
CA LEU A 565 20.93 6.21 8.81
C LEU A 565 21.09 6.61 10.27
N THR A 566 20.40 7.67 10.70
CA THR A 566 20.40 8.16 12.08
C THR A 566 18.96 8.34 12.57
N ASP A 567 18.61 7.78 13.74
CA ASP A 567 17.24 7.87 14.31
C ASP A 567 16.14 7.35 13.36
N CYS A 568 16.46 6.34 12.54
CA CYS A 568 15.55 5.81 11.53
C CYS A 568 14.85 4.53 11.99
N ARG A 569 13.63 4.27 11.50
CA ARG A 569 12.89 3.04 11.81
C ARG A 569 12.25 2.39 10.57
N ASN A 570 11.97 1.08 10.63
CA ASN A 570 11.27 0.35 9.57
C ASN A 570 11.93 0.54 8.20
N GLY A 571 13.14 0.02 8.03
CA GLY A 571 13.92 0.19 6.81
C GLY A 571 14.18 -1.13 6.11
N PHE A 572 13.99 -1.18 4.80
CA PHE A 572 14.37 -2.31 3.96
C PHE A 572 15.48 -1.90 3.00
N ILE A 573 16.66 -2.45 3.22
CA ILE A 573 17.87 -2.19 2.43
C ILE A 573 18.25 -3.48 1.70
N LYS A 574 18.24 -3.44 0.37
CA LYS A 574 18.49 -4.64 -0.44
C LYS A 574 19.21 -4.35 -1.74
N ASN A 575 20.08 -5.27 -2.14
CA ASN A 575 20.76 -5.24 -3.44
C ASN A 575 21.57 -3.96 -3.68
N LEU A 576 22.25 -3.44 -2.66
CA LEU A 576 23.18 -2.33 -2.85
C LEU A 576 24.55 -2.86 -3.32
N ASP A 577 25.16 -2.20 -4.31
CA ASP A 577 26.56 -2.47 -4.69
C ASP A 577 27.48 -1.40 -4.08
N ILE A 578 28.13 -1.76 -2.97
CA ILE A 578 28.95 -0.86 -2.17
C ILE A 578 30.42 -1.23 -2.32
N LEU A 579 31.16 -0.37 -3.03
CA LEU A 579 32.60 -0.52 -3.22
C LEU A 579 33.36 0.69 -2.67
N ASN A 580 34.62 0.44 -2.31
CA ASN A 580 35.66 1.47 -2.17
C ASN A 580 35.40 2.58 -1.12
N LYS A 581 34.59 2.30 -0.08
CA LYS A 581 34.38 3.29 0.99
C LYS A 581 35.59 3.42 1.91
N ARG A 582 35.86 4.65 2.34
CA ARG A 582 36.94 4.97 3.28
C ARG A 582 36.58 4.65 4.73
N ASN A 583 35.33 4.89 5.14
CA ASN A 583 34.91 4.66 6.52
C ASN A 583 33.91 3.51 6.68
N ARG A 584 32.66 3.67 6.26
CA ARG A 584 31.66 2.59 6.40
C ARG A 584 30.89 2.38 5.11
N GLY A 585 30.51 1.13 4.85
CA GLY A 585 29.53 0.82 3.83
C GLY A 585 28.16 1.34 4.27
N ILE A 586 27.58 0.67 5.26
CA ILE A 586 26.31 1.06 5.89
C ILE A 586 26.56 1.37 7.36
N SER A 587 26.07 2.52 7.82
CA SER A 587 26.10 2.97 9.21
C SER A 587 24.68 3.17 9.72
N LEU A 588 24.32 2.47 10.80
CA LEU A 588 23.05 2.62 11.51
C LEU A 588 23.33 3.17 12.91
N ASP A 589 22.81 4.34 13.23
CA ASP A 589 22.96 4.98 14.54
C ASP A 589 21.59 5.29 15.14
N HIS A 590 21.27 4.69 16.29
CA HIS A 590 19.95 4.83 16.95
C HIS A 590 18.77 4.42 16.05
N CYS A 591 18.96 3.41 15.20
CA CYS A 591 17.91 2.90 14.32
C CYS A 591 17.20 1.66 14.88
N GLU A 592 15.93 1.47 14.52
CA GLU A 592 15.07 0.34 14.90
C GLU A 592 14.54 -0.36 13.64
N ASP A 593 14.39 -1.70 13.65
CA ASP A 593 13.76 -2.46 12.57
C ASP A 593 14.30 -2.15 11.15
N ILE A 594 15.64 -2.08 11.03
CA ILE A 594 16.33 -1.95 9.74
C ILE A 594 16.82 -3.32 9.28
N TYR A 595 16.25 -3.79 8.17
CA TYR A 595 16.58 -5.07 7.54
C TYR A 595 17.51 -4.85 6.36
N VAL A 596 18.72 -5.40 6.45
CA VAL A 596 19.72 -5.33 5.37
C VAL A 596 19.96 -6.71 4.79
N THR A 597 19.64 -6.88 3.51
CA THR A 597 19.74 -8.18 2.83
C THR A 597 20.43 -8.06 1.47
N SER A 598 21.04 -9.16 1.01
CA SER A 598 21.55 -9.31 -0.37
C SER A 598 22.41 -8.15 -0.91
N SER A 599 23.17 -7.46 -0.07
CA SER A 599 24.01 -6.32 -0.49
C SER A 599 25.48 -6.73 -0.58
N SER A 600 26.16 -6.28 -1.64
CA SER A 600 27.58 -6.51 -1.87
C SER A 600 28.39 -5.40 -1.22
N ILE A 601 29.23 -5.72 -0.24
CA ILE A 601 30.05 -4.72 0.46
C ILE A 601 31.52 -5.11 0.38
N LYS A 602 32.32 -4.30 -0.32
CA LYS A 602 33.78 -4.45 -0.42
C LYS A 602 34.48 -3.13 -0.18
N LEU A 603 35.09 -2.99 1.00
CA LEU A 603 35.68 -1.73 1.45
C LEU A 603 37.18 -1.63 1.21
N ALA A 604 37.65 -0.37 1.19
CA ALA A 604 39.07 -0.06 1.02
C ALA A 604 39.85 0.00 2.34
N GLN A 605 39.23 0.42 3.46
CA GLN A 605 39.97 0.72 4.69
C GLN A 605 39.32 0.33 6.03
N ARG A 606 37.99 0.35 6.17
CA ARG A 606 37.29 0.23 7.49
C ARG A 606 36.07 -0.73 7.45
N GLU A 607 35.06 -0.51 8.30
CA GLU A 607 33.97 -1.46 8.63
C GLU A 607 32.89 -1.55 7.54
N GLY A 608 32.62 -2.74 7.01
CA GLY A 608 31.58 -2.96 6.00
C GLY A 608 30.19 -2.50 6.47
N PHE A 609 29.87 -2.88 7.70
CA PHE A 609 28.59 -2.63 8.35
C PHE A 609 28.84 -2.21 9.79
N TYR A 610 28.20 -1.13 10.22
CA TYR A 610 28.24 -0.62 11.59
C TYR A 610 26.81 -0.40 12.08
N ALA A 611 26.52 -0.91 13.27
CA ALA A 611 25.26 -0.64 13.96
C ALA A 611 25.55 -0.27 15.41
N ASN A 612 25.02 0.88 15.84
CA ASN A 612 25.02 1.33 17.21
C ASN A 612 23.57 1.39 17.69
N SER A 613 23.22 0.49 18.60
CA SER A 613 21.89 0.44 19.19
C SER A 613 21.73 1.55 20.23
N SER A 614 20.53 2.12 20.29
CA SER A 614 20.00 2.81 21.48
C SER A 614 19.78 1.84 22.64
#